data_AF-A0A6N9I515-F1
#
_entry.id   AF-A0A6N9I515-F1
#
_cell.length_a   1.000
_cell.length_b   1.000
_cell.length_c   1.000
_cell.angle_alpha   90.00
_cell.angle_beta   90.00
_cell.angle_gamma   90.00
#
_symmetry.space_group_name_H-M   'P 1'
#
loop_
_entity.id
_entity.type
_entity.pdbx_description
1 polymer ?
#
loop_
_entity_poly.entity_id
_entity_poly.type
_entity_poly.pdbx_seq_one_letter_code
_entity_poly.pdbx_strand_id
1 'polypeptide(L)'
;MKQIGTKTEGQTKLTVGTQAGSSRTVGIALSDEMSDLRQETLLLLALNVKNQVVARCEVFRGTVDACVAHPRDVFYQAIIANAARVIVAHNHPSGLAKPSPSDQEFGQRLWLAGQLLGIELLDCFIVGRHSYFSFGEHDLFNAVTLPEILAEKDTATS
;
A
#
# COMPACT_ATOMS: atom_id res chain seq x y z
N MET A 1 -48.22 -6.60 4.18
CA MET A 1 -46.98 -7.36 3.90
C MET A 1 -45.80 -6.47 4.22
N LYS A 2 -45.06 -6.75 5.30
CA LYS A 2 -43.83 -6.02 5.67
C LYS A 2 -42.71 -6.48 4.73
N GLN A 3 -42.19 -5.60 3.89
CA GLN A 3 -40.92 -5.86 3.20
C GLN A 3 -39.80 -5.86 4.23
N ILE A 4 -39.09 -6.97 4.28
CA ILE A 4 -37.93 -7.23 5.12
C ILE A 4 -36.79 -6.39 4.57
N GLY A 5 -36.32 -5.43 5.37
CA GLY A 5 -35.11 -4.69 5.08
C GLY A 5 -33.92 -5.64 5.07
N THR A 6 -33.30 -5.81 3.90
CA THR A 6 -32.00 -6.46 3.77
C THR A 6 -30.97 -5.51 4.36
N LYS A 7 -30.55 -5.78 5.60
CA LYS A 7 -29.38 -5.16 6.22
C LYS A 7 -28.17 -5.52 5.37
N THR A 8 -27.56 -4.53 4.73
CA THR A 8 -26.23 -4.64 4.13
C THR A 8 -25.26 -4.93 5.25
N GLU A 9 -24.56 -6.06 5.20
CA GLU A 9 -23.52 -6.43 6.16
C GLU A 9 -22.46 -5.33 6.23
N GLY A 10 -22.03 -4.99 7.44
CA GLY A 10 -21.26 -3.79 7.76
C GLY A 10 -19.95 -3.67 6.98
N GLN A 11 -19.89 -2.64 6.14
CA GLN A 11 -18.70 -2.14 5.45
C GLN A 11 -17.60 -1.81 6.47
N THR A 12 -16.48 -2.52 6.44
CA THR A 12 -15.39 -2.28 7.41
C THR A 12 -14.34 -1.39 6.78
N LYS A 13 -14.55 -0.06 6.87
CA LYS A 13 -13.49 0.90 6.59
C LYS A 13 -12.32 0.61 7.54
N LEU A 14 -11.13 0.39 7.00
CA LEU A 14 -9.92 0.24 7.81
C LEU A 14 -9.75 1.58 8.57
N THR A 15 -9.89 1.60 9.88
CA THR A 15 -9.79 2.83 10.71
C THR A 15 -8.84 2.56 11.87
N VAL A 16 -8.47 3.60 12.63
CA VAL A 16 -7.62 3.38 13.81
C VAL A 16 -8.29 2.39 14.77
N GLY A 17 -7.54 1.37 15.18
CA GLY A 17 -8.02 0.25 15.98
C GLY A 17 -8.53 -0.95 15.18
N THR A 18 -8.78 -0.80 13.87
CA THR A 18 -9.16 -1.94 13.01
C THR A 18 -8.00 -2.92 12.87
N GLN A 19 -8.31 -4.21 12.97
CA GLN A 19 -7.38 -5.30 12.70
C GLN A 19 -7.20 -5.46 11.18
N ALA A 20 -5.99 -5.27 10.67
CA ALA A 20 -5.65 -5.67 9.30
C ALA A 20 -5.61 -7.21 9.24
N GLY A 21 -6.49 -7.77 8.40
CA GLY A 21 -6.64 -9.22 8.19
C GLY A 21 -5.76 -9.72 7.06
N SER A 22 -6.30 -10.64 6.26
CA SER A 22 -5.63 -11.12 5.04
C SER A 22 -5.51 -10.04 3.97
N SER A 23 -4.55 -10.19 3.05
CA SER A 23 -4.40 -9.30 1.88
C SER A 23 -5.72 -9.12 1.13
N ARG A 24 -6.46 -10.20 0.90
CA ARG A 24 -7.83 -10.15 0.35
C ARG A 24 -8.77 -9.21 1.08
N THR A 25 -8.83 -9.30 2.41
CA THR A 25 -9.78 -8.50 3.21
C THR A 25 -9.39 -7.03 3.16
N VAL A 26 -8.09 -6.75 3.24
CA VAL A 26 -7.54 -5.40 3.15
C VAL A 26 -7.76 -4.83 1.74
N GLY A 27 -7.48 -5.60 0.69
CA GLY A 27 -7.64 -5.22 -0.71
C GLY A 27 -9.09 -4.90 -1.08
N ILE A 28 -10.06 -5.67 -0.58
CA ILE A 28 -11.49 -5.38 -0.76
C ILE A 28 -11.84 -4.04 -0.09
N ALA A 29 -11.46 -3.84 1.18
CA ALA A 29 -11.75 -2.60 1.89
C ALA A 29 -11.09 -1.37 1.24
N LEU A 30 -9.87 -1.51 0.74
CA LEU A 30 -9.17 -0.46 -0.01
C LEU A 30 -9.80 -0.20 -1.37
N SER A 31 -10.28 -1.23 -2.06
CA SER A 31 -11.00 -1.07 -3.33
C SER A 31 -12.28 -0.24 -3.15
N ASP A 32 -13.05 -0.53 -2.10
CA ASP A 32 -14.25 0.23 -1.77
C ASP A 32 -13.95 1.69 -1.43
N GLU A 33 -12.79 1.97 -0.81
CA GLU A 33 -12.40 3.32 -0.38
C GLU A 33 -11.76 4.15 -1.51
N MET A 34 -10.93 3.54 -2.36
CA MET A 34 -10.01 4.27 -3.23
C MET A 34 -10.35 4.19 -4.72
N SER A 35 -11.25 3.29 -5.14
CA SER A 35 -11.50 3.04 -6.58
C SER A 35 -12.11 4.22 -7.35
N ASP A 36 -12.82 5.12 -6.67
CA ASP A 36 -13.46 6.30 -7.27
C ASP A 36 -12.60 7.58 -7.19
N LEU A 37 -11.38 7.48 -6.64
CA LEU A 37 -10.47 8.62 -6.54
C LEU A 37 -10.00 9.03 -7.94
N ARG A 38 -10.24 10.29 -8.30
CA ARG A 38 -9.90 10.86 -9.62
C ARG A 38 -8.41 11.13 -9.83
N GLN A 39 -7.67 11.22 -8.72
CA GLN A 39 -6.23 11.43 -8.72
C GLN A 39 -5.57 10.23 -8.07
N GLU A 40 -4.40 9.87 -8.55
CA GLU A 40 -3.57 8.88 -7.90
C GLU A 40 -3.20 9.35 -6.50
N THR A 41 -3.53 8.54 -5.50
CA THR A 41 -3.41 8.85 -4.09
C THR A 41 -2.70 7.70 -3.41
N LEU A 42 -1.56 7.96 -2.77
CA LEU A 42 -0.84 6.98 -1.97
C LEU A 42 -1.30 7.05 -0.52
N LEU A 43 -1.94 5.99 -0.07
CA LEU A 43 -2.38 5.79 1.30
C LEU A 43 -1.39 4.88 2.05
N LEU A 44 -1.02 5.28 3.26
CA LEU A 44 -0.28 4.49 4.23
C LEU A 44 -1.20 4.06 5.37
N LEU A 45 -1.14 2.77 5.71
CA LEU A 45 -1.65 2.21 6.95
C LEU A 45 -0.47 1.86 7.86
N ALA A 46 -0.30 2.62 8.92
CA ALA A 46 0.66 2.32 9.97
C ALA A 46 0.05 1.34 10.96
N LEU A 47 0.76 0.25 11.27
CA LEU A 47 0.28 -0.84 12.10
C LEU A 47 1.16 -1.07 13.32
N ASN A 48 0.56 -1.54 14.41
CA ASN A 48 1.32 -2.07 15.55
C ASN A 48 1.73 -3.54 15.31
N VAL A 49 2.45 -4.13 16.27
CA VAL A 49 2.91 -5.54 16.23
C VAL A 49 1.78 -6.58 16.17
N LYS A 50 0.53 -6.18 16.47
CA LYS A 50 -0.66 -7.03 16.34
C LYS A 50 -1.39 -6.80 15.03
N ASN A 51 -0.83 -6.07 14.07
CA ASN A 51 -1.49 -5.67 12.82
C ASN A 51 -2.75 -4.80 13.01
N GLN A 52 -2.87 -4.09 14.12
CA GLN A 52 -3.94 -3.10 14.29
C GLN A 52 -3.48 -1.75 13.75
N VAL A 53 -4.36 -1.08 13.02
CA VAL A 53 -4.11 0.26 12.46
C VAL A 53 -3.93 1.25 13.61
N VAL A 54 -2.76 1.89 13.69
CA VAL A 54 -2.46 2.95 14.65
C VAL A 54 -2.56 4.33 14.02
N ALA A 55 -2.28 4.45 12.72
CA ALA A 55 -2.50 5.66 11.96
C ALA A 55 -2.80 5.35 10.50
N ARG A 56 -3.43 6.32 9.83
CA ARG A 56 -3.70 6.32 8.40
C ARG A 56 -3.27 7.67 7.86
N CYS A 57 -2.51 7.68 6.78
CA CYS A 57 -2.02 8.90 6.20
C CYS A 57 -2.11 8.83 4.69
N GLU A 58 -2.68 9.85 4.08
CA GLU A 58 -2.45 10.12 2.67
C GLU A 58 -1.04 10.72 2.55
N VAL A 59 -0.09 9.89 2.13
CA VAL A 59 1.32 10.29 2.01
C VAL A 59 1.51 11.19 0.81
N PHE A 60 0.73 10.96 -0.24
CA PHE A 60 0.82 11.71 -1.47
C PHE A 60 -0.51 11.72 -2.22
N ARG A 61 -0.76 12.82 -2.92
CA ARG A 61 -1.83 12.95 -3.90
C ARG A 61 -1.26 13.61 -5.15
N GLY A 62 -1.29 12.87 -6.24
CA GLY A 62 -0.73 13.28 -7.52
C GLY A 62 -1.53 14.36 -8.23
N THR A 63 -0.94 14.88 -9.30
CA THR A 63 -1.66 15.61 -10.35
C THR A 63 -2.07 14.63 -11.46
N VAL A 64 -2.49 15.11 -12.63
CA VAL A 64 -3.01 14.24 -13.70
C VAL A 64 -1.92 13.32 -14.30
N ASP A 65 -0.63 13.68 -14.18
CA ASP A 65 0.42 13.13 -15.05
C ASP A 65 1.44 12.16 -14.42
N ALA A 66 1.60 12.08 -13.08
CA ALA A 66 2.35 11.00 -12.40
C ALA A 66 2.38 11.18 -10.87
N CYS A 67 2.57 10.06 -10.15
CA CYS A 67 2.94 9.99 -8.75
C CYS A 67 4.46 9.76 -8.58
N VAL A 68 5.13 10.63 -7.83
CA VAL A 68 6.54 10.41 -7.41
C VAL A 68 6.57 10.42 -5.89
N ALA A 69 6.02 9.37 -5.28
CA ALA A 69 6.20 9.14 -3.86
C ALA A 69 7.60 8.58 -3.60
N HIS A 70 8.28 9.06 -2.55
CA HIS A 70 9.55 8.48 -2.13
C HIS A 70 9.39 7.64 -0.86
N PRO A 71 10.17 6.55 -0.71
CA PRO A 71 10.16 5.75 0.51
C PRO A 71 10.35 6.57 1.79
N ARG A 72 11.15 7.64 1.75
CA ARG A 72 11.35 8.53 2.90
C ARG A 72 10.05 9.15 3.41
N ASP A 73 9.12 9.48 2.51
CA ASP A 73 7.88 10.18 2.88
C ASP A 73 6.92 9.19 3.55
N VAL A 74 6.88 7.95 3.06
CA VAL A 74 6.13 6.84 3.68
C VAL A 74 6.69 6.53 5.07
N PHE A 75 8.00 6.31 5.18
CA PHE A 75 8.61 5.92 6.44
C PHE A 75 8.69 7.06 7.46
N TYR A 76 8.76 8.32 7.03
CA TYR A 76 8.61 9.47 7.93
C TYR A 76 7.27 9.41 8.69
N GLN A 77 6.16 9.16 7.96
CA GLN A 77 4.84 9.03 8.58
C GLN A 77 4.75 7.77 9.46
N ALA A 78 5.34 6.66 9.03
CA ALA A 78 5.37 5.43 9.82
C ALA A 78 6.12 5.61 11.15
N ILE A 79 7.27 6.29 11.14
CA ILE A 79 8.08 6.58 12.31
C ILE A 79 7.32 7.49 13.28
N ILE A 80 6.70 8.57 12.79
CA ILE A 80 5.90 9.48 13.64
C ILE A 80 4.72 8.74 14.28
N ALA A 81 4.12 7.80 13.57
CA ALA A 81 3.03 6.97 14.07
C ALA A 81 3.49 5.84 15.01
N ASN A 82 4.80 5.69 15.27
CA ASN A 82 5.40 4.59 16.01
C ASN A 82 4.96 3.22 15.46
N ALA A 83 4.94 3.10 14.13
CA ALA A 83 4.52 1.89 13.44
C ALA A 83 5.56 0.79 13.59
N ALA A 84 5.11 -0.43 13.86
CA ALA A 84 5.94 -1.62 13.76
C ALA A 84 5.95 -2.19 12.33
N ARG A 85 4.85 -2.00 11.60
CA ARG A 85 4.64 -2.50 10.24
C ARG A 85 3.81 -1.52 9.44
N VAL A 86 3.87 -1.63 8.12
CA VAL A 86 3.11 -0.77 7.21
C VAL A 86 2.45 -1.57 6.10
N ILE A 87 1.30 -1.08 5.64
CA ILE A 87 0.69 -1.45 4.37
C ILE A 87 0.57 -0.16 3.56
N VAL A 88 0.88 -0.20 2.27
CA VAL A 88 0.66 0.93 1.37
C VAL A 88 -0.34 0.56 0.27
N ALA A 89 -1.06 1.56 -0.23
CA ALA A 89 -2.00 1.39 -1.32
C ALA A 89 -2.01 2.64 -2.20
N HIS A 90 -2.06 2.49 -3.51
CA HIS A 90 -2.36 3.59 -4.42
C HIS A 90 -3.43 3.20 -5.43
N ASN A 91 -4.24 4.17 -5.86
CA ASN A 91 -5.26 3.93 -6.90
C ASN A 91 -4.75 4.33 -8.28
N HIS A 92 -5.14 3.57 -9.29
CA HIS A 92 -5.00 3.96 -10.69
C HIS A 92 -6.32 4.56 -11.18
N PRO A 93 -6.38 5.88 -11.50
CA PRO A 93 -7.60 6.50 -12.04
C PRO A 93 -8.09 5.87 -13.36
N SER A 94 -7.19 5.20 -14.09
CA SER A 94 -7.53 4.39 -15.28
C SER A 94 -8.48 3.23 -14.97
N GLY A 95 -8.53 2.79 -13.70
CA GLY A 95 -9.32 1.66 -13.24
C GLY A 95 -8.64 0.30 -13.40
N LEU A 96 -7.41 0.23 -13.91
CA LEU A 96 -6.67 -1.02 -14.07
C LEU A 96 -5.70 -1.23 -12.90
N ALA A 97 -5.90 -2.29 -12.11
CA ALA A 97 -5.04 -2.61 -10.96
C ALA A 97 -3.68 -3.22 -11.34
N LYS A 98 -3.28 -3.23 -12.62
CA LYS A 98 -2.03 -3.85 -13.05
C LYS A 98 -0.83 -2.95 -12.67
N PRO A 99 0.22 -3.49 -12.01
CA PRO A 99 1.41 -2.72 -11.69
C PRO A 99 2.18 -2.32 -12.96
N SER A 100 2.59 -1.06 -13.02
CA SER A 100 3.61 -0.56 -13.93
C SER A 100 5.01 -0.96 -13.46
N PRO A 101 6.05 -0.84 -14.31
CA PRO A 101 7.44 -1.04 -13.88
C PRO A 101 7.85 -0.11 -12.72
N SER A 102 7.37 1.13 -12.72
CA SER A 102 7.64 2.10 -11.66
C SER A 102 7.00 1.71 -10.33
N ASP A 103 5.80 1.11 -10.35
CA ASP A 103 5.14 0.59 -9.13
C ASP A 103 5.93 -0.57 -8.53
N GLN A 104 6.48 -1.44 -9.39
CA GLN A 104 7.32 -2.55 -8.95
C GLN A 104 8.62 -2.06 -8.33
N GLU A 105 9.33 -1.14 -9.00
CA GLU A 105 10.55 -0.53 -8.46
C GLU A 105 10.27 0.18 -7.12
N PHE A 106 9.18 0.94 -7.05
CA PHE A 106 8.79 1.64 -5.82
C PHE A 106 8.47 0.66 -4.69
N GLY A 107 7.69 -0.40 -4.95
CA GLY A 107 7.37 -1.44 -3.98
C GLY A 107 8.63 -2.16 -3.46
N GLN A 108 9.57 -2.49 -4.34
CA GLN A 108 10.86 -3.07 -3.95
C GLN A 108 11.68 -2.13 -3.07
N ARG A 109 11.79 -0.85 -3.45
CA ARG A 109 12.50 0.16 -2.66
C ARG A 109 11.88 0.38 -1.29
N LEU A 110 10.55 0.35 -1.18
CA LEU A 110 9.85 0.40 0.10
C LEU A 110 10.14 -0.83 0.95
N TRP A 111 10.10 -2.02 0.36
CA TRP A 111 10.39 -3.26 1.08
C TRP A 111 11.80 -3.22 1.70
N LEU A 112 12.83 -2.86 0.91
CA LEU A 112 14.21 -2.76 1.39
C LEU A 112 14.38 -1.72 2.49
N ALA A 113 13.76 -0.54 2.30
CA ALA A 113 13.81 0.52 3.31
C ALA A 113 13.15 0.06 4.62
N GLY A 114 12.04 -0.69 4.53
CA GLY A 114 11.38 -1.29 5.69
C GLY A 114 12.27 -2.29 6.43
N GLN A 115 12.99 -3.15 5.69
CA GLN A 115 13.96 -4.07 6.28
C GLN A 115 15.09 -3.30 7.02
N LEU A 116 15.63 -2.26 6.38
CA LEU A 116 16.73 -1.46 6.96
C LEU A 116 16.29 -0.69 8.21
N LEU A 117 15.07 -0.15 8.21
CA LEU A 117 14.53 0.64 9.32
C LEU A 117 13.92 -0.22 10.45
N GLY A 118 13.74 -1.53 10.22
CA GLY A 118 13.02 -2.41 11.15
C GLY A 118 11.51 -2.13 11.20
N ILE A 119 10.93 -1.56 10.13
CA ILE A 119 9.50 -1.31 9.97
C ILE A 119 9.02 -2.10 8.75
N GLU A 120 8.45 -3.28 9.00
CA GLU A 120 8.13 -4.24 7.95
C GLU A 120 7.02 -3.74 7.01
N LEU A 121 7.26 -3.78 5.69
CA LEU A 121 6.21 -3.62 4.69
C LEU A 121 5.50 -4.96 4.50
N LEU A 122 4.23 -5.05 4.90
CA LEU A 122 3.43 -6.28 4.78
C LEU A 122 2.87 -6.47 3.38
N ASP A 123 2.41 -5.39 2.75
CA ASP A 123 1.83 -5.45 1.43
C ASP A 123 1.82 -4.08 0.75
N CYS A 124 1.79 -4.12 -0.58
CA CYS A 124 1.62 -2.98 -1.46
C CYS A 124 0.43 -3.27 -2.36
N PHE A 125 -0.60 -2.42 -2.28
CA PHE A 125 -1.81 -2.56 -3.06
C PHE A 125 -1.86 -1.56 -4.20
N ILE A 126 -2.34 -2.03 -5.34
CA ILE A 126 -2.76 -1.17 -6.46
C ILE A 126 -4.26 -1.35 -6.61
N VAL A 127 -5.01 -0.25 -6.53
CA VAL A 127 -6.46 -0.25 -6.57
C VAL A 127 -6.93 0.21 -7.95
N GLY A 128 -7.67 -0.65 -8.64
CA GLY A 128 -8.41 -0.33 -9.85
C GLY A 128 -9.90 -0.17 -9.57
N ARG A 129 -10.70 -0.15 -10.64
CA ARG A 129 -12.16 -0.13 -10.52
C ARG A 129 -12.63 -1.54 -10.16
N HIS A 130 -13.26 -1.68 -8.98
CA HIS A 130 -13.74 -2.97 -8.45
C HIS A 130 -12.69 -4.09 -8.42
N SER A 131 -11.40 -3.73 -8.37
CA SER A 131 -10.30 -4.68 -8.40
C SER A 131 -9.10 -4.13 -7.63
N TYR A 132 -8.27 -5.03 -7.14
CA TYR A 132 -6.98 -4.69 -6.57
C TYR A 132 -5.92 -5.69 -7.04
N PHE A 133 -4.66 -5.29 -6.91
CA PHE A 133 -3.49 -6.14 -7.01
C PHE A 133 -2.74 -6.04 -5.69
N SER A 134 -2.32 -7.19 -5.13
CA SER A 134 -1.50 -7.28 -3.92
C SER A 134 -0.14 -7.84 -4.28
N PHE A 135 0.92 -7.14 -3.88
CA PHE A 135 2.29 -7.63 -4.10
C PHE A 135 2.54 -8.90 -3.27
N GLY A 136 1.95 -8.99 -2.07
CA GLY A 136 2.04 -10.16 -1.20
C GLY A 136 1.36 -11.40 -1.78
N GLU A 137 0.19 -11.25 -2.41
CA GLU A 137 -0.53 -12.37 -3.07
C GLU A 137 0.19 -12.87 -4.33
N HIS A 138 1.13 -12.08 -4.87
CA HIS A 138 1.88 -12.36 -6.10
C HIS A 138 3.39 -12.53 -5.90
N ASP A 139 3.86 -12.67 -4.65
CA ASP A 139 5.27 -12.92 -4.28
C ASP A 139 6.29 -11.90 -4.84
N LEU A 140 5.88 -10.65 -5.10
CA LEU A 140 6.73 -9.64 -5.75
C LEU A 140 7.82 -9.03 -4.86
N PHE A 141 7.80 -9.27 -3.54
CA PHE A 141 8.81 -8.76 -2.62
C PHE A 141 10.10 -9.58 -2.59
N ASN A 142 10.04 -10.85 -3.00
CA ASN A 142 11.15 -11.81 -2.84
C ASN A 142 12.08 -11.87 -4.06
N ALA A 143 11.84 -11.03 -5.08
CA ALA A 143 12.55 -11.10 -6.35
C ALA A 143 13.94 -10.44 -6.35
N VAL A 144 14.31 -9.69 -5.29
CA VAL A 144 15.59 -8.97 -5.26
C VAL A 144 16.20 -8.94 -3.86
N THR A 145 17.48 -9.31 -3.75
CA THR A 145 18.22 -9.27 -2.50
C THR A 145 18.98 -7.95 -2.34
N LEU A 146 19.15 -7.46 -1.10
CA LEU A 146 19.92 -6.24 -0.79
C LEU A 146 21.32 -6.19 -1.48
N PRO A 147 22.08 -7.30 -1.59
CA PRO A 147 23.36 -7.30 -2.30
C PRO A 147 23.26 -6.97 -3.80
N GLU A 148 22.21 -7.42 -4.49
CA GLU A 148 22.04 -7.20 -5.93
C GLU A 148 21.79 -5.72 -6.26
N ILE A 149 21.04 -5.02 -5.40
CA ILE A 149 20.68 -3.60 -5.59
C ILE A 149 21.84 -2.66 -5.25
N LEU A 150 22.69 -3.04 -4.29
CA LEU A 150 23.89 -2.28 -3.98
C LEU A 150 24.96 -2.45 -5.07
N ALA A 151 25.00 -3.59 -5.75
CA ALA A 151 25.95 -3.85 -6.83
C ALA A 151 25.65 -3.07 -8.12
N GLU A 152 24.39 -2.73 -8.41
CA GLU A 152 24.02 -2.00 -9.64
C GLU A 152 24.40 -0.50 -9.62
N LYS A 153 24.68 0.09 -8.45
CA LYS A 153 25.07 1.51 -8.39
C LYS A 153 26.54 1.77 -8.71
N ASP A 154 27.39 0.75 -8.68
CA ASP A 154 28.82 0.89 -8.95
C ASP A 154 29.15 0.88 -10.45
N THR A 155 28.22 0.48 -11.33
CA THR A 155 28.46 0.41 -12.78
C THR A 155 27.97 1.63 -13.55
N ALA A 156 27.22 2.54 -12.93
CA ALA A 156 26.67 3.75 -13.58
C ALA A 156 27.58 5.00 -13.48
N THR A 157 28.80 4.86 -12.95
CA THR A 157 29.77 5.98 -12.84
C THR A 157 31.13 5.60 -13.45
N SER A 158 31.13 5.15 -14.70
CA SER A 158 32.35 4.95 -15.49
C SER A 158 32.15 5.44 -16.93
#